data_AF-A0A8J2I278-F1
#
_entry.id   AF-A0A8J2I278-F1
#
_cell.length_a   1.000
_cell.length_b   1.000
_cell.length_c   1.000
_cell.angle_alpha   90.00
_cell.angle_beta   90.00
_cell.angle_gamma   90.00
#
_symmetry.space_group_name_H-M   'P 1'
#
loop_
_entity.id
_entity.type
_entity.pdbx_description
1 polymer ?
#
loop_
_entity_poly.entity_id
_entity_poly.type
_entity_poly.pdbx_seq_one_letter_code
_entity_poly.pdbx_strand_id
1 'polypeptide(L)'
;MKPTYREDVVSWYQTFKNYSFVFSTNIYEFTEAYHPHTWSIPIEFKGSIVVYTALSALSRCTRNARLWCEVALVTYFLYVVDGFYAAMFMSGVLLCDLELLAQQNELPCFLNALAGFKELIFFHLFIVALYLGGVPSFDAPEIDRTILISKSPGWIWLSHLKPQAVFDAKWFYLFWAAFLAVASIPRLPWLKRFFETGFCQYLARISFALYLVHGLIIWSLGDRLYAAVGLARPFHKDGIPGWIDKFPLSQKGPMGLELAFWLPQLIILPVTLYAAEVVTKLVDEPSVKFANWLYKCTLRPQVLPPKHQRSYSVR
;
A
#
# COMPACT_ATOMS: atom_id res chain seq x y z
N MET A 1 8.26 1.14 29.29
CA MET A 1 9.33 2.16 29.36
C MET A 1 10.43 1.64 30.25
N LYS A 2 11.69 1.85 29.86
CA LYS A 2 12.85 1.51 30.68
C LYS A 2 12.97 2.48 31.87
N PRO A 3 13.72 2.11 32.92
CA PRO A 3 13.88 2.95 34.11
C PRO A 3 14.47 4.33 33.82
N THR A 4 15.33 4.44 32.81
CA THR A 4 15.97 5.72 32.45
C THR A 4 15.79 6.07 30.97
N TYR A 5 15.75 7.38 30.67
CA TYR A 5 15.72 7.89 29.29
C TYR A 5 16.91 7.38 28.47
N ARG A 6 18.09 7.28 29.08
CA ARG A 6 19.28 6.74 28.42
C ARG A 6 19.08 5.30 27.97
N GLU A 7 18.52 4.45 28.82
CA GLU A 7 18.22 3.06 28.48
C GLU A 7 17.14 2.97 27.40
N ASP A 8 16.13 3.85 27.45
CA ASP A 8 15.10 3.93 26.40
C ASP A 8 15.70 4.33 25.04
N VAL A 9 16.60 5.32 24.99
CA VAL A 9 17.30 5.71 23.74
C VAL A 9 18.20 4.60 23.21
N VAL A 10 18.90 3.90 24.10
CA VAL A 10 19.73 2.74 23.71
C VAL A 10 18.86 1.63 23.15
N SER A 11 17.75 1.31 23.80
CA SER A 11 16.78 0.31 23.35
C SER A 11 16.17 0.69 21.99
N TRP A 12 15.77 1.96 21.83
CA TRP A 12 15.27 2.50 20.57
C TRP A 12 16.30 2.36 19.46
N TYR A 13 17.57 2.72 19.70
CA TYR A 13 18.62 2.61 18.69
C TYR A 13 18.90 1.15 18.31
N GLN A 14 18.97 0.25 19.29
CA GLN A 14 19.23 -1.18 19.04
C GLN A 14 18.12 -1.81 18.19
N THR A 15 16.86 -1.54 18.54
CA THR A 15 15.70 -2.03 17.79
C THR A 15 15.59 -1.36 16.42
N PHE A 16 15.81 -0.05 16.32
CA PHE A 16 15.84 0.69 15.05
C PHE A 16 16.93 0.17 14.11
N LYS A 17 18.14 -0.10 14.61
CA LYS A 17 19.24 -0.67 13.81
C LYS A 17 18.83 -1.99 13.19
N ASN A 18 18.19 -2.88 13.96
CA ASN A 18 17.72 -4.18 13.47
C ASN A 18 16.61 -4.00 12.42
N TYR A 19 15.69 -3.06 12.64
CA TYR A 19 14.64 -2.69 11.69
C TYR A 19 15.20 -2.10 10.39
N SER A 20 16.24 -1.26 10.47
CA SER A 20 16.88 -0.61 9.32
C SER A 20 17.57 -1.61 8.38
N PHE A 21 17.98 -2.77 8.91
CA PHE A 21 18.42 -3.89 8.09
C PHE A 21 17.19 -4.63 7.57
N VAL A 22 16.71 -4.25 6.39
CA VAL A 22 15.48 -4.75 5.79
C VAL A 22 15.39 -6.28 5.71
N PHE A 23 16.51 -6.99 5.51
CA PHE A 23 16.55 -8.46 5.44
C PHE A 23 16.54 -9.15 6.81
N SER A 24 16.46 -8.39 7.90
CA SER A 24 16.20 -8.92 9.23
C SER A 24 14.88 -9.69 9.26
N THR A 25 14.85 -10.77 10.04
CA THR A 25 13.63 -11.54 10.32
C THR A 25 12.75 -10.86 11.37
N ASN A 26 13.28 -9.91 12.14
CA ASN A 26 12.58 -9.23 13.22
C ASN A 26 12.37 -7.74 12.89
N ILE A 27 11.53 -7.45 11.90
CA ILE A 27 11.13 -6.08 11.57
C ILE A 27 10.05 -5.54 12.53
N TYR A 28 9.35 -6.43 13.25
CA TYR A 28 8.18 -6.07 14.06
C TYR A 28 8.53 -5.50 15.44
N GLU A 29 9.66 -5.90 16.03
CA GLU A 29 10.08 -5.43 17.36
C GLU A 29 10.13 -3.90 17.46
N PHE A 30 10.66 -3.23 16.44
CA PHE A 30 10.67 -1.76 16.41
C PHE A 30 9.28 -1.18 16.10
N THR A 31 8.58 -1.74 15.12
CA THR A 31 7.34 -1.16 14.61
C THR A 31 6.24 -1.26 15.66
N GLU A 32 6.09 -2.39 16.33
CA GLU A 32 5.07 -2.58 17.38
C GLU A 32 5.30 -1.66 18.57
N ALA A 33 6.56 -1.45 18.96
CA ALA A 33 6.91 -0.63 20.12
C ALA A 33 6.78 0.87 19.85
N TYR A 34 7.10 1.34 18.63
CA TYR A 34 7.25 2.78 18.36
C TYR A 34 6.32 3.31 17.27
N HIS A 35 6.14 2.58 16.16
CA HIS A 35 5.33 3.06 15.05
C HIS A 35 4.77 1.91 14.20
N PRO A 36 3.60 1.36 14.55
CA PRO A 36 3.09 0.13 13.93
C PRO A 36 2.96 0.20 12.43
N HIS A 37 2.61 1.36 11.85
CA HIS A 37 2.49 1.52 10.39
C HIS A 37 3.83 1.51 9.62
N THR A 38 4.98 1.51 10.28
CA THR A 38 6.29 1.49 9.57
C THR A 38 6.72 0.08 9.16
N TRP A 39 5.94 -0.95 9.48
CA TRP A 39 6.21 -2.36 9.13
C TRP A 39 6.25 -2.61 7.61
N SER A 40 5.51 -1.83 6.83
CA SER A 40 5.46 -1.99 5.38
C SER A 40 6.75 -1.54 4.71
N ILE A 41 7.48 -0.55 5.26
CA ILE A 41 8.65 0.07 4.64
C ILE A 41 9.74 -0.97 4.29
N PRO A 42 10.19 -1.86 5.21
CA PRO A 42 11.15 -2.90 4.86
C PRO A 42 10.65 -3.87 3.78
N ILE A 43 9.35 -4.15 3.77
CA ILE A 43 8.72 -5.06 2.80
C ILE A 43 8.64 -4.42 1.42
N GLU A 44 8.25 -3.14 1.36
CA GLU A 44 8.24 -2.34 0.14
C GLU A 44 9.64 -2.25 -0.46
N PHE A 45 10.66 -2.02 0.38
CA PHE A 45 12.05 -1.99 -0.07
C PHE A 45 12.54 -3.35 -0.62
N LYS A 46 12.18 -4.47 0.02
CA LYS A 46 12.42 -5.81 -0.54
C LYS A 46 11.76 -5.99 -1.89
N GLY A 47 10.50 -5.55 -2.02
CA GLY A 47 9.76 -5.56 -3.28
C GLY A 47 10.47 -4.75 -4.38
N SER A 48 10.98 -3.55 -4.04
CA SER A 48 11.77 -2.73 -4.97
C SER A 48 13.06 -3.43 -5.44
N ILE A 49 13.75 -4.15 -4.54
CA ILE A 49 14.94 -4.94 -4.91
C ILE A 49 14.56 -6.07 -5.87
N VAL A 50 13.45 -6.76 -5.64
CA VAL A 50 12.94 -7.80 -6.54
C VAL A 50 12.68 -7.23 -7.92
N VAL A 51 11.99 -6.09 -8.02
CA VAL A 51 11.73 -5.40 -9.29
C VAL A 51 13.04 -5.00 -9.98
N TYR A 52 13.95 -4.33 -9.28
CA TYR A 52 15.22 -3.89 -9.84
C TYR A 52 16.05 -5.06 -10.39
N THR A 53 16.08 -6.17 -9.65
CA THR A 53 16.80 -7.39 -10.03
C THR A 53 16.15 -8.06 -11.23
N ALA A 54 14.82 -8.21 -11.22
CA ALA A 54 14.07 -8.83 -12.31
C ALA A 54 14.21 -8.03 -13.62
N LEU A 55 14.05 -6.71 -13.58
CA LEU A 55 14.22 -5.85 -14.75
C LEU A 55 15.64 -5.95 -15.32
N SER A 56 16.66 -5.97 -14.46
CA SER A 56 18.05 -6.11 -14.89
C SER A 56 18.30 -7.48 -15.53
N ALA A 57 17.84 -8.56 -14.89
CA ALA A 57 18.03 -9.93 -15.37
C ALA A 57 17.29 -10.22 -16.68
N LEU A 58 16.09 -9.66 -16.85
CA LEU A 58 15.24 -9.88 -18.02
C LEU A 58 15.44 -8.85 -19.14
N SER A 59 16.34 -7.88 -18.95
CA SER A 59 16.57 -6.76 -19.89
C SER A 59 16.93 -7.19 -21.31
N ARG A 60 17.58 -8.36 -21.47
CA ARG A 60 18.00 -8.92 -22.78
C ARG A 60 17.08 -10.03 -23.28
N CYS A 61 16.05 -10.40 -22.53
CA CYS A 61 15.10 -11.41 -22.94
C CYS A 61 14.24 -10.90 -24.11
N THR A 62 13.77 -11.82 -24.95
CA THR A 62 12.72 -11.48 -25.92
C THR A 62 11.44 -11.10 -25.18
N ARG A 63 10.59 -10.29 -25.83
CA ARG A 63 9.32 -9.81 -25.27
C ARG A 63 8.50 -10.91 -24.61
N ASN A 64 8.21 -11.99 -25.34
CA ASN A 64 7.37 -13.08 -24.84
C ASN A 64 8.06 -13.88 -23.73
N ALA A 65 9.38 -14.08 -23.81
CA ALA A 65 10.12 -14.76 -22.75
C ALA A 65 10.09 -13.95 -21.45
N ARG A 66 10.24 -12.61 -21.54
CA ARG A 66 10.15 -11.72 -20.39
C ARG A 66 8.78 -11.79 -19.70
N LEU A 67 7.68 -11.69 -20.47
CA LEU A 67 6.33 -11.83 -19.93
C LEU A 67 6.10 -13.20 -19.24
N TRP A 68 6.58 -14.29 -19.84
CA TRP A 68 6.48 -15.61 -19.21
C TRP A 68 7.31 -15.72 -17.93
N CYS A 69 8.50 -15.12 -17.88
CA CYS A 69 9.30 -15.05 -16.67
C CYS A 69 8.61 -14.23 -15.56
N GLU A 70 8.00 -13.11 -15.90
CA GLU A 70 7.23 -12.29 -14.95
C GLU A 70 6.03 -13.06 -14.39
N VAL A 71 5.25 -13.72 -15.25
CA VAL A 71 4.16 -14.60 -14.82
C VAL A 71 4.67 -15.73 -13.92
N ALA A 72 5.78 -16.38 -14.31
CA ALA A 72 6.38 -17.45 -13.51
C ALA A 72 6.82 -16.95 -12.13
N LEU A 73 7.40 -15.75 -12.04
CA LEU A 73 7.78 -15.14 -10.77
C LEU A 73 6.56 -14.81 -9.90
N VAL A 74 5.52 -14.21 -10.48
CA VAL A 74 4.24 -13.95 -9.77
C VAL A 74 3.65 -15.26 -9.24
N THR A 75 3.59 -16.30 -10.08
CA THR A 75 3.08 -17.62 -9.68
C THR A 75 3.94 -18.24 -8.58
N TYR A 76 5.26 -18.19 -8.71
CA TYR A 76 6.18 -18.72 -7.71
C TYR A 76 5.99 -18.03 -6.35
N PHE A 77 5.98 -16.70 -6.32
CA PHE A 77 5.83 -15.91 -5.09
C PHE A 77 4.47 -16.03 -4.43
N LEU A 78 3.42 -16.38 -5.18
CA LEU A 78 2.06 -16.48 -4.63
C LEU A 78 1.66 -17.93 -4.28
N TYR A 79 2.11 -18.91 -5.07
CA TYR A 79 1.64 -20.29 -4.97
C TYR A 79 2.69 -21.27 -4.42
N VAL A 80 3.98 -20.91 -4.45
CA VAL A 80 5.08 -21.82 -4.03
C VAL A 80 5.72 -21.36 -2.72
N VAL A 81 5.96 -20.06 -2.55
CA VAL A 81 6.55 -19.47 -1.34
C VAL A 81 5.64 -18.41 -0.72
N ASP A 82 5.86 -18.06 0.54
CA ASP A 82 5.14 -16.94 1.19
C ASP A 82 5.72 -15.58 0.74
N GLY A 83 5.55 -15.29 -0.54
CA GLY A 83 6.13 -14.13 -1.22
C GLY A 83 5.07 -13.12 -1.67
N PHE A 84 3.90 -13.04 -1.01
CA PHE A 84 2.76 -12.25 -1.48
C PHE A 84 3.12 -10.80 -1.85
N TYR A 85 4.04 -10.17 -1.11
CA TYR A 85 4.55 -8.83 -1.41
C TYR A 85 5.35 -8.79 -2.71
N ALA A 86 6.25 -9.75 -2.93
CA ALA A 86 7.02 -9.85 -4.16
C ALA A 86 6.11 -10.15 -5.37
N ALA A 87 5.06 -10.96 -5.17
CA ALA A 87 4.03 -11.18 -6.18
C ALA A 87 3.33 -9.86 -6.56
N MET A 88 2.91 -9.05 -5.57
CA MET A 88 2.29 -7.73 -5.84
C MET A 88 3.20 -6.84 -6.68
N PHE A 89 4.47 -6.71 -6.30
CA PHE A 89 5.45 -5.89 -7.02
C PHE A 89 5.71 -6.40 -8.45
N MET A 90 5.92 -7.72 -8.63
CA MET A 90 6.13 -8.31 -9.96
C MET A 90 4.86 -8.23 -10.83
N SER A 91 3.67 -8.30 -10.23
CA SER A 91 2.42 -8.11 -10.96
C SER A 91 2.28 -6.69 -11.48
N GLY A 92 2.78 -5.69 -10.76
CA GLY A 92 2.88 -4.31 -11.22
C GLY A 92 3.81 -4.15 -12.42
N VAL A 93 4.96 -4.85 -12.41
CA VAL A 93 5.88 -4.91 -13.57
C VAL A 93 5.15 -5.50 -14.79
N LEU A 94 4.49 -6.65 -14.61
CA LEU A 94 3.73 -7.31 -15.67
C LEU A 94 2.62 -6.39 -16.25
N LEU A 95 1.86 -5.70 -15.39
CA LEU A 95 0.83 -4.76 -15.85
C LEU A 95 1.44 -3.58 -16.63
N CYS A 96 2.58 -3.06 -16.20
CA CYS A 96 3.29 -2.00 -16.90
C CYS A 96 3.74 -2.45 -18.30
N ASP A 97 4.34 -3.64 -18.39
CA ASP A 97 4.80 -4.21 -19.65
C ASP A 97 3.63 -4.46 -20.62
N LEU A 98 2.52 -5.00 -20.14
CA LEU A 98 1.30 -5.19 -20.94
C LEU A 98 0.70 -3.85 -21.39
N GLU A 99 0.73 -2.82 -20.55
CA GLU A 99 0.24 -1.48 -20.90
C GLU A 99 1.10 -0.82 -21.99
N LEU A 100 2.43 -0.91 -21.88
CA LEU A 100 3.35 -0.39 -22.89
C LEU A 100 3.16 -1.10 -24.24
N LEU A 101 2.96 -2.43 -24.23
CA LEU A 101 2.63 -3.19 -25.43
C LEU A 101 1.26 -2.82 -26.01
N ALA A 102 0.27 -2.55 -25.16
CA ALA A 102 -1.04 -2.07 -25.61
C ALA A 102 -0.94 -0.72 -26.33
N GLN A 103 -0.12 0.20 -25.83
CA GLN A 103 0.11 1.50 -26.48
C GLN A 103 0.77 1.37 -27.86
N GLN A 104 1.56 0.32 -28.06
CA GLN A 104 2.24 0.02 -29.33
C GLN A 104 1.43 -0.89 -30.26
N ASN A 105 0.21 -1.32 -29.87
CA ASN A 105 -0.58 -2.35 -30.56
C ASN A 105 0.15 -3.69 -30.72
N GLU A 106 1.02 -4.01 -29.75
CA GLU A 106 1.89 -5.19 -29.74
C GLU A 106 1.47 -6.24 -28.70
N LEU A 107 0.22 -6.19 -28.24
CA LEU A 107 -0.29 -7.17 -27.27
C LEU A 107 -0.19 -8.61 -27.80
N PRO A 108 0.03 -9.59 -26.91
CA PRO A 108 -0.11 -11.00 -27.25
C PRO A 108 -1.43 -11.30 -27.97
N CYS A 109 -1.39 -12.17 -28.99
CA CYS A 109 -2.53 -12.45 -29.87
C CYS A 109 -3.82 -12.79 -29.12
N PHE A 110 -3.73 -13.61 -28.05
CA PHE A 110 -4.90 -14.00 -27.25
C PHE A 110 -5.55 -12.81 -26.52
N LEU A 111 -4.77 -11.82 -26.07
CA LEU A 111 -5.32 -10.60 -25.46
C LEU A 111 -5.94 -9.70 -26.52
N ASN A 112 -5.31 -9.62 -27.70
CA ASN A 112 -5.85 -8.85 -28.81
C ASN A 112 -7.19 -9.42 -29.32
N ALA A 113 -7.34 -10.75 -29.30
CA ALA A 113 -8.61 -11.41 -29.64
C ALA A 113 -9.76 -11.02 -28.70
N LEU A 114 -9.45 -10.61 -27.46
CA LEU A 114 -10.42 -10.17 -26.46
C LEU A 114 -10.70 -8.66 -26.50
N ALA A 115 -10.09 -7.91 -27.42
CA ALA A 115 -10.20 -6.45 -27.46
C ALA A 115 -11.66 -5.97 -27.59
N GLY A 116 -12.50 -6.69 -28.34
CA GLY A 116 -13.93 -6.38 -28.51
C GLY A 116 -14.77 -6.50 -27.23
N PHE A 117 -14.31 -7.26 -26.24
CA PHE A 117 -14.99 -7.48 -24.96
C PHE A 117 -14.32 -6.76 -23.79
N LYS A 118 -13.38 -5.86 -24.06
CA LYS A 118 -12.54 -5.20 -23.04
C LYS A 118 -13.36 -4.60 -21.91
N GLU A 119 -14.35 -3.77 -22.22
CA GLU A 119 -15.17 -3.09 -21.20
C GLU A 119 -15.92 -4.09 -20.31
N LEU A 120 -16.53 -5.11 -20.90
CA LEU A 120 -17.21 -6.17 -20.17
C LEU A 120 -16.23 -6.91 -19.26
N ILE A 121 -15.07 -7.33 -19.77
CA ILE A 121 -14.06 -8.05 -18.98
C ILE A 121 -13.60 -7.21 -17.79
N PHE A 122 -13.14 -5.98 -18.03
CA PHE A 122 -12.57 -5.15 -16.96
C PHE A 122 -13.63 -4.70 -15.94
N PHE A 123 -14.89 -4.54 -16.33
CA PHE A 123 -15.99 -4.28 -15.40
C PHE A 123 -16.19 -5.46 -14.43
N HIS A 124 -16.23 -6.69 -14.92
CA HIS A 124 -16.39 -7.87 -14.05
C HIS A 124 -15.15 -8.12 -13.21
N LEU A 125 -13.95 -7.93 -13.77
CA LEU A 125 -12.71 -7.99 -12.99
C LEU A 125 -12.70 -6.95 -11.86
N PHE A 126 -13.25 -5.76 -12.07
CA PHE A 126 -13.38 -4.74 -11.04
C PHE A 126 -14.37 -5.14 -9.94
N ILE A 127 -15.51 -5.73 -10.28
CA ILE A 127 -16.46 -6.27 -9.29
C ILE A 127 -15.79 -7.36 -8.46
N VAL A 128 -15.07 -8.28 -9.10
CA VAL A 128 -14.31 -9.32 -8.40
C VAL A 128 -13.25 -8.69 -7.48
N ALA A 129 -12.56 -7.65 -7.96
CA ALA A 129 -11.56 -6.93 -7.16
C ALA A 129 -12.17 -6.32 -5.89
N LEU A 130 -13.33 -5.65 -6.01
CA LEU A 130 -14.05 -5.09 -4.87
C LEU A 130 -14.49 -6.18 -3.88
N TYR A 131 -15.00 -7.31 -4.39
CA TYR A 131 -15.40 -8.43 -3.55
C TYR A 131 -14.21 -9.02 -2.78
N LEU A 132 -13.12 -9.33 -3.48
CA LEU A 132 -11.92 -9.91 -2.88
C LEU A 132 -11.21 -8.94 -1.93
N GLY A 133 -11.29 -7.63 -2.19
CA GLY A 133 -10.77 -6.58 -1.31
C GLY A 133 -11.51 -6.51 0.03
N GLY A 134 -12.76 -6.98 0.08
CA GLY A 134 -13.57 -7.09 1.29
C GLY A 134 -13.33 -8.35 2.12
N VAL A 135 -12.15 -8.97 2.01
CA VAL A 135 -11.82 -10.20 2.76
C VAL A 135 -11.98 -10.00 4.28
N PRO A 136 -12.70 -10.90 4.98
CA PRO A 136 -12.82 -10.89 6.43
C PRO A 136 -11.43 -10.91 7.07
N SER A 137 -11.13 -9.87 7.83
CA SER A 137 -9.78 -9.62 8.37
C SER A 137 -9.82 -9.24 9.85
N PHE A 138 -10.74 -9.82 10.61
CA PHE A 138 -10.85 -9.56 12.04
C PHE A 138 -9.61 -10.07 12.78
N ASP A 139 -8.92 -9.15 13.44
CA ASP A 139 -7.67 -9.40 14.15
C ASP A 139 -7.95 -9.57 15.64
N ALA A 140 -8.03 -10.83 16.08
CA ALA A 140 -8.04 -11.19 17.49
C ALA A 140 -7.00 -12.28 17.76
N PRO A 141 -6.28 -12.23 18.91
CA PRO A 141 -5.20 -13.18 19.22
C PRO A 141 -5.61 -14.66 19.17
N GLU A 142 -6.89 -14.96 19.37
CA GLU A 142 -7.44 -16.31 19.50
C GLU A 142 -8.09 -16.85 18.21
N ILE A 143 -8.14 -16.03 17.13
CA ILE A 143 -8.88 -16.39 15.92
C ILE A 143 -7.91 -16.68 14.78
N ASP A 144 -7.88 -17.94 14.34
CA ASP A 144 -7.27 -18.31 13.07
C ASP A 144 -8.09 -17.70 11.93
N ARG A 145 -7.46 -16.78 11.17
CA ARG A 145 -8.05 -16.10 10.02
C ARG A 145 -8.56 -17.09 8.96
N THR A 146 -7.94 -18.27 8.83
CA THR A 146 -8.38 -19.33 7.91
C THR A 146 -9.74 -19.89 8.31
N ILE A 147 -9.96 -20.06 9.63
CA ILE A 147 -11.24 -20.51 10.19
C ILE A 147 -12.29 -19.40 10.09
N LEU A 148 -11.89 -18.14 10.24
CA LEU A 148 -12.79 -17.00 10.06
C LEU A 148 -13.35 -16.96 8.63
N ILE A 149 -12.49 -17.09 7.62
CA ILE A 149 -12.89 -17.04 6.21
C ILE A 149 -13.81 -18.22 5.88
N SER A 150 -13.53 -19.43 6.39
CA SER A 150 -14.37 -20.61 6.11
C SER A 150 -15.76 -20.57 6.76
N LYS A 151 -15.94 -19.75 7.81
CA LYS A 151 -17.24 -19.53 8.47
C LYS A 151 -17.97 -18.28 7.99
N SER A 152 -17.31 -17.45 7.19
CA SER A 152 -17.87 -16.17 6.75
C SER A 152 -18.80 -16.37 5.54
N PRO A 153 -20.05 -15.85 5.58
CA PRO A 153 -20.96 -15.92 4.45
C PRO A 153 -20.33 -15.33 3.17
N GLY A 154 -20.42 -16.05 2.05
CA GLY A 154 -19.79 -15.68 0.78
C GLY A 154 -18.34 -16.14 0.62
N TRP A 155 -17.64 -16.48 1.71
CA TRP A 155 -16.20 -16.81 1.70
C TRP A 155 -15.88 -18.29 1.87
N ILE A 156 -16.89 -19.11 2.20
CA ILE A 156 -16.75 -20.56 2.44
C ILE A 156 -16.00 -21.25 1.29
N TRP A 157 -16.47 -21.07 0.05
CA TRP A 157 -15.84 -21.69 -1.12
C TRP A 157 -14.47 -21.09 -1.44
N LEU A 158 -14.33 -19.78 -1.27
CA LEU A 158 -13.05 -19.11 -1.47
C LEU A 158 -11.99 -19.66 -0.53
N SER A 159 -12.34 -20.01 0.72
CA SER A 159 -11.40 -20.55 1.72
C SER A 159 -10.63 -21.77 1.23
N HIS A 160 -11.18 -22.54 0.30
CA HIS A 160 -10.53 -23.71 -0.31
C HIS A 160 -9.55 -23.38 -1.45
N LEU A 161 -9.58 -22.15 -2.00
CA LEU A 161 -8.73 -21.73 -3.11
C LEU A 161 -7.37 -21.19 -2.67
N LYS A 162 -7.19 -20.94 -1.37
CA LYS A 162 -5.95 -20.42 -0.82
C LYS A 162 -4.84 -21.49 -0.95
N PRO A 163 -3.70 -21.18 -1.58
CA PRO A 163 -2.58 -22.10 -1.63
C PRO A 163 -1.95 -22.29 -0.25
N GLN A 164 -1.21 -23.38 -0.06
CA GLN A 164 -0.44 -23.61 1.16
C GLN A 164 0.58 -22.50 1.44
N ALA A 165 1.15 -21.92 0.37
CA ALA A 165 2.31 -21.04 0.43
C ALA A 165 2.09 -19.74 1.24
N VAL A 166 0.97 -19.05 1.04
CA VAL A 166 0.68 -17.79 1.76
C VAL A 166 0.14 -18.14 3.14
N PHE A 167 0.87 -17.90 4.23
CA PHE A 167 0.41 -18.36 5.54
C PHE A 167 -0.89 -17.67 5.97
N ASP A 168 -0.96 -16.35 5.83
CA ASP A 168 -2.16 -15.57 6.11
C ASP A 168 -3.01 -15.40 4.85
N ALA A 169 -4.13 -16.13 4.84
CA ALA A 169 -5.02 -16.22 3.69
C ALA A 169 -5.54 -14.86 3.19
N LYS A 170 -5.62 -13.83 4.05
CA LYS A 170 -6.09 -12.50 3.61
C LYS A 170 -5.22 -11.92 2.51
N TRP A 171 -3.89 -12.10 2.60
CA TRP A 171 -2.94 -11.54 1.63
C TRP A 171 -3.07 -12.16 0.25
N PHE A 172 -3.52 -13.42 0.17
CA PHE A 172 -3.79 -14.07 -1.11
C PHE A 172 -4.95 -13.39 -1.85
N TYR A 173 -6.06 -13.11 -1.17
CA TYR A 173 -7.19 -12.41 -1.81
C TYR A 173 -6.90 -10.93 -2.03
N LEU A 174 -6.19 -10.26 -1.11
CA LEU A 174 -5.76 -8.88 -1.28
C LEU A 174 -4.81 -8.70 -2.47
N PHE A 175 -3.94 -9.68 -2.74
CA PHE A 175 -3.13 -9.70 -3.97
C PHE A 175 -4.03 -9.65 -5.22
N TRP A 176 -5.00 -10.57 -5.33
CA TRP A 176 -5.89 -10.62 -6.48
C TRP A 176 -6.77 -9.37 -6.58
N ALA A 177 -7.25 -8.87 -5.44
CA ALA A 177 -8.01 -7.62 -5.38
C ALA A 177 -7.19 -6.45 -5.93
N ALA A 178 -5.95 -6.28 -5.47
CA ALA A 178 -5.07 -5.21 -5.91
C ALA A 178 -4.72 -5.33 -7.40
N PHE A 179 -4.31 -6.53 -7.86
CA PHE A 179 -3.95 -6.79 -9.25
C PHE A 179 -5.11 -6.47 -10.20
N LEU A 180 -6.31 -6.99 -9.89
CA LEU A 180 -7.49 -6.77 -10.71
C LEU A 180 -7.97 -5.32 -10.68
N ALA A 181 -7.93 -4.66 -9.51
CA ALA A 181 -8.31 -3.26 -9.40
C ALA A 181 -7.38 -2.35 -10.24
N VAL A 182 -6.06 -2.52 -10.12
CA VAL A 182 -5.06 -1.73 -10.87
C VAL A 182 -5.18 -1.99 -12.37
N ALA A 183 -5.46 -3.24 -12.77
CA ALA A 183 -5.70 -3.57 -14.18
C ALA A 183 -6.98 -2.92 -14.72
N SER A 184 -8.07 -2.91 -13.95
CA SER A 184 -9.40 -2.47 -14.41
C SER A 184 -9.62 -0.97 -14.38
N ILE A 185 -9.19 -0.26 -13.32
CA ILE A 185 -9.55 1.16 -13.10
C ILE A 185 -9.20 2.05 -14.31
N PRO A 186 -7.99 1.99 -14.91
CA PRO A 186 -7.63 2.83 -16.05
C PRO A 186 -8.46 2.54 -17.31
N ARG A 187 -9.11 1.37 -17.38
CA ARG A 187 -9.84 0.87 -18.55
C ARG A 187 -11.34 1.10 -18.46
N LEU A 188 -11.83 1.59 -17.31
CA LEU A 188 -13.22 1.94 -17.08
C LEU A 188 -13.37 3.47 -17.05
N PRO A 189 -13.94 4.11 -18.09
CA PRO A 189 -13.88 5.57 -18.25
C PRO A 189 -14.45 6.37 -17.07
N TRP A 190 -15.51 5.87 -16.43
CA TRP A 190 -16.14 6.54 -15.30
C TRP A 190 -15.27 6.49 -14.03
N LEU A 191 -14.62 5.36 -13.75
CA LEU A 191 -13.66 5.22 -12.65
C LEU A 191 -12.42 6.05 -12.90
N LYS A 192 -11.86 5.96 -14.11
CA LYS A 192 -10.71 6.76 -14.52
C LYS A 192 -10.97 8.25 -14.29
N ARG A 193 -12.10 8.77 -14.79
CA ARG A 193 -12.50 10.18 -14.59
C ARG A 193 -12.62 10.55 -13.11
N PHE A 194 -13.17 9.67 -12.27
CA PHE A 194 -13.29 9.91 -10.83
C PHE A 194 -11.92 9.99 -10.14
N PHE A 195 -11.05 9.01 -10.38
CA PHE A 195 -9.72 8.98 -9.76
C PHE A 195 -8.76 10.04 -10.31
N GLU A 196 -9.01 10.57 -11.50
CA GLU A 196 -8.29 11.71 -12.08
C GLU A 196 -8.83 13.08 -11.63
N THR A 197 -9.82 13.13 -10.73
CA THR A 197 -10.25 14.40 -10.12
C THR A 197 -9.15 15.02 -9.26
N GLY A 198 -9.13 16.35 -9.15
CA GLY A 198 -8.14 17.06 -8.33
C GLY A 198 -8.14 16.65 -6.85
N PHE A 199 -9.31 16.26 -6.32
CA PHE A 199 -9.41 15.72 -4.96
C PHE A 199 -8.69 14.38 -4.80
N CYS A 200 -8.95 13.42 -5.70
CA CYS A 200 -8.27 12.12 -5.68
C CYS A 200 -6.76 12.25 -5.92
N GLN A 201 -6.34 13.15 -6.83
CA GLN A 201 -4.92 13.43 -7.06
C GLN A 201 -4.25 14.09 -5.85
N TYR A 202 -4.95 14.97 -5.13
CA TYR A 202 -4.48 15.52 -3.87
C TYR A 202 -4.27 14.41 -2.83
N LEU A 203 -5.26 13.52 -2.64
CA LEU A 203 -5.14 12.39 -1.73
C LEU A 203 -4.00 11.45 -2.14
N ALA A 204 -3.81 11.21 -3.43
CA ALA A 204 -2.70 10.41 -3.95
C ALA A 204 -1.35 11.03 -3.60
N ARG A 205 -1.19 12.36 -3.73
CA ARG A 205 0.05 13.07 -3.39
C ARG A 205 0.42 12.93 -1.91
N ILE A 206 -0.55 12.98 -1.00
CA ILE A 206 -0.31 12.87 0.45
C ILE A 206 -0.42 11.43 1.00
N SER A 207 -0.70 10.45 0.14
CA SER A 207 -1.11 9.10 0.55
C SER A 207 -0.10 8.39 1.46
N PHE A 208 1.20 8.51 1.16
CA PHE A 208 2.26 7.92 1.96
C PHE A 208 2.32 8.56 3.37
N ALA A 209 2.36 9.89 3.45
CA ALA A 209 2.36 10.59 4.72
C ALA A 209 1.07 10.32 5.53
N LEU A 210 -0.09 10.29 4.86
CA LEU A 210 -1.38 9.95 5.44
C LEU A 210 -1.36 8.55 6.07
N TYR A 211 -0.80 7.56 5.37
CA TYR A 211 -0.61 6.20 5.89
C TYR A 211 0.27 6.18 7.15
N LEU A 212 1.31 6.99 7.24
CA LEU A 212 2.15 7.03 8.43
C LEU A 212 1.47 7.70 9.61
N VAL A 213 0.82 8.85 9.40
CA VAL A 213 0.34 9.69 10.52
C VAL A 213 -1.04 9.31 11.04
N HIS A 214 -1.88 8.62 10.25
CA HIS A 214 -3.27 8.38 10.65
C HIS A 214 -3.39 7.64 11.99
N GLY A 215 -2.54 6.62 12.24
CA GLY A 215 -2.53 5.90 13.52
C GLY A 215 -2.21 6.79 14.71
N LEU A 216 -1.22 7.67 14.57
CA LEU A 216 -0.84 8.62 15.61
C LEU A 216 -2.01 9.53 15.98
N ILE A 217 -2.70 10.08 14.97
CA ILE A 217 -3.87 10.94 15.19
C ILE A 217 -5.03 10.14 15.79
N ILE A 218 -5.26 8.91 15.35
CA ILE A 218 -6.29 8.03 15.92
C ILE A 218 -6.01 7.79 17.41
N TRP A 219 -4.78 7.46 17.81
CA TRP A 219 -4.46 7.17 19.22
C TRP A 219 -4.35 8.43 20.08
N SER A 220 -3.87 9.54 19.53
CA SER A 220 -3.69 10.78 20.30
C SER A 220 -4.97 11.61 20.40
N LEU A 221 -5.77 11.68 19.35
CA LEU A 221 -6.95 12.54 19.26
C LEU A 221 -8.23 11.73 19.11
N GLY A 222 -8.27 10.80 18.15
CA GLY A 222 -9.47 10.04 17.82
C GLY A 222 -10.02 9.26 19.01
N ASP A 223 -9.17 8.55 19.73
CA ASP A 223 -9.53 7.73 20.89
C ASP A 223 -10.23 8.56 21.99
N ARG A 224 -9.73 9.78 22.25
CA ARG A 224 -10.32 10.71 23.22
C ARG A 224 -11.66 11.27 22.75
N LEU A 225 -11.75 11.66 21.48
CA LEU A 225 -13.00 12.19 20.91
C LEU A 225 -14.09 11.13 20.86
N TYR A 226 -13.73 9.88 20.52
CA TYR A 226 -14.66 8.76 20.54
C TYR A 226 -15.14 8.40 21.94
N ALA A 227 -14.25 8.41 22.94
CA ALA A 227 -14.64 8.25 24.34
C ALA A 227 -15.63 9.35 24.80
N ALA A 228 -15.42 10.60 24.37
CA ALA A 228 -16.29 11.73 24.72
C ALA A 228 -17.71 11.64 24.19
N VAL A 229 -17.90 11.06 23.00
CA VAL A 229 -19.23 10.92 22.39
C VAL A 229 -19.94 9.63 22.76
N GLY A 230 -19.35 8.85 23.67
CA GLY A 230 -19.92 7.64 24.24
C GLY A 230 -19.48 6.33 23.61
N LEU A 231 -18.53 6.36 22.66
CA LEU A 231 -17.88 5.16 22.12
C LEU A 231 -16.67 4.74 22.99
N ALA A 232 -16.87 4.74 24.31
CA ALA A 232 -15.84 4.41 25.29
C ALA A 232 -15.60 2.89 25.38
N ARG A 233 -14.36 2.52 25.69
CA ARG A 233 -13.89 1.14 25.87
C ARG A 233 -13.43 0.94 27.33
N PRO A 234 -13.36 -0.30 27.83
CA PRO A 234 -13.04 -0.56 29.24
C PRO A 234 -11.75 0.12 29.74
N PHE A 235 -10.69 0.14 28.90
CA PHE A 235 -9.39 0.74 29.25
C PHE A 235 -9.42 2.27 29.39
N HIS A 236 -10.45 2.95 28.87
CA HIS A 236 -10.58 4.40 29.04
C HIS A 236 -10.82 4.78 30.49
N LYS A 237 -11.42 3.90 31.30
CA LYS A 237 -11.70 4.16 32.72
C LYS A 237 -10.43 4.43 33.52
N ASP A 238 -9.36 3.71 33.19
CA ASP A 238 -8.08 3.83 33.88
C ASP A 238 -7.18 4.88 33.21
N GLY A 239 -7.25 5.01 31.87
CA GLY A 239 -6.35 5.89 31.12
C GLY A 239 -6.82 7.35 30.97
N ILE A 240 -8.11 7.57 30.69
CA ILE A 240 -8.68 8.89 30.37
C ILE A 240 -10.10 9.08 30.95
N PRO A 241 -10.32 8.84 32.27
CA PRO A 241 -11.67 8.84 32.86
C PRO A 241 -12.44 10.14 32.63
N GLY A 242 -11.75 11.30 32.63
CA GLY A 242 -12.37 12.62 32.42
C GLY A 242 -12.86 12.90 30.99
N TRP A 243 -12.59 12.00 30.04
CA TRP A 243 -13.10 12.11 28.67
C TRP A 243 -14.35 11.28 28.44
N ILE A 244 -14.61 10.25 29.24
CA ILE A 244 -15.73 9.32 29.02
C ILE A 244 -17.06 10.06 29.12
N ASP A 245 -17.93 9.87 28.12
CA ASP A 245 -19.30 10.38 28.09
C ASP A 245 -19.43 11.89 28.37
N LYS A 246 -18.41 12.68 28.01
CA LYS A 246 -18.39 14.12 28.26
C LYS A 246 -19.40 14.89 27.38
N PHE A 247 -19.62 14.40 26.15
CA PHE A 247 -20.54 14.96 25.16
C PHE A 247 -21.26 13.82 24.43
N PRO A 248 -22.08 13.00 25.13
CA PRO A 248 -22.60 11.77 24.57
C PRO A 248 -23.51 12.05 23.37
N LEU A 249 -23.33 11.27 22.30
CA LEU A 249 -24.12 11.37 21.09
C LEU A 249 -24.89 10.07 20.84
N SER A 250 -25.88 10.15 19.95
CA SER A 250 -26.69 8.98 19.58
C SER A 250 -25.83 7.92 18.88
N GLN A 251 -25.88 6.70 19.42
CA GLN A 251 -25.33 5.49 18.82
C GLN A 251 -26.41 4.66 18.09
N LYS A 252 -27.60 5.24 17.88
CA LYS A 252 -28.66 4.60 17.11
C LYS A 252 -28.34 4.66 15.63
N GLY A 253 -28.45 3.53 14.95
CA GLY A 253 -28.29 3.43 13.50
C GLY A 253 -27.65 2.11 13.09
N PRO A 254 -27.50 1.87 11.78
CA PRO A 254 -26.68 0.79 11.29
C PRO A 254 -25.21 1.01 11.66
N MET A 255 -24.50 -0.07 11.90
CA MET A 255 -23.09 -0.06 12.30
C MET A 255 -22.24 0.75 11.33
N GLY A 256 -21.49 1.72 11.84
CA GLY A 256 -20.62 2.62 11.06
C GLY A 256 -21.32 3.85 10.49
N LEU A 257 -22.63 4.02 10.73
CA LEU A 257 -23.40 5.21 10.36
C LEU A 257 -23.98 5.95 11.56
N GLU A 258 -23.51 5.63 12.77
CA GLU A 258 -23.93 6.29 13.99
C GLU A 258 -23.46 7.75 14.03
N LEU A 259 -24.29 8.63 14.60
CA LEU A 259 -23.93 10.03 14.78
C LEU A 259 -22.67 10.17 15.67
N ALA A 260 -22.56 9.33 16.69
CA ALA A 260 -21.38 9.23 17.54
C ALA A 260 -20.11 8.83 16.77
N PHE A 261 -20.21 8.16 15.62
CA PHE A 261 -19.06 7.83 14.79
C PHE A 261 -18.68 8.97 13.84
N TRP A 262 -19.67 9.59 13.17
CA TRP A 262 -19.41 10.59 12.13
C TRP A 262 -19.14 12.00 12.64
N LEU A 263 -19.74 12.42 13.78
CA LEU A 263 -19.52 13.79 14.26
C LEU A 263 -18.05 14.04 14.67
N PRO A 264 -17.36 13.12 15.38
CA PRO A 264 -15.92 13.26 15.61
C PRO A 264 -15.09 13.34 14.32
N GLN A 265 -15.51 12.70 13.23
CA GLN A 265 -14.78 12.72 11.96
C GLN A 265 -14.69 14.11 11.34
N LEU A 266 -15.62 15.02 11.66
CA LEU A 266 -15.54 16.43 11.25
C LEU A 266 -14.32 17.15 11.86
N ILE A 267 -13.73 16.61 12.92
CA ILE A 267 -12.50 17.12 13.54
C ILE A 267 -11.31 16.23 13.18
N ILE A 268 -11.46 14.91 13.33
CA ILE A 268 -10.37 13.94 13.14
C ILE A 268 -9.86 13.97 11.70
N LEU A 269 -10.76 13.95 10.71
CA LEU A 269 -10.36 13.89 9.30
C LEU A 269 -9.59 15.14 8.85
N PRO A 270 -10.06 16.39 9.09
CA PRO A 270 -9.28 17.58 8.75
C PRO A 270 -7.93 17.65 9.44
N VAL A 271 -7.85 17.29 10.73
CA VAL A 271 -6.57 17.25 11.46
C VAL A 271 -5.63 16.22 10.85
N THR A 272 -6.14 15.05 10.50
CA THR A 272 -5.36 13.98 9.86
C THR A 272 -4.83 14.41 8.49
N LEU A 273 -5.70 15.00 7.65
CA LEU A 273 -5.31 15.51 6.33
C LEU A 273 -4.29 16.65 6.43
N TYR A 274 -4.44 17.55 7.40
CA TYR A 274 -3.47 18.62 7.66
C TYR A 274 -2.11 18.06 8.13
N ALA A 275 -2.11 17.13 9.08
CA ALA A 275 -0.88 16.48 9.54
C ALA A 275 -0.17 15.75 8.39
N ALA A 276 -0.93 15.03 7.55
CA ALA A 276 -0.40 14.37 6.37
C ALA A 276 0.21 15.37 5.37
N GLU A 277 -0.44 16.51 5.15
CA GLU A 277 0.08 17.58 4.27
C GLU A 277 1.40 18.16 4.80
N VAL A 278 1.49 18.40 6.11
CA VAL A 278 2.71 18.90 6.76
C VAL A 278 3.84 17.90 6.61
N VAL A 279 3.61 16.62 6.92
CA VAL A 279 4.62 15.56 6.78
C VAL A 279 5.04 15.38 5.32
N THR A 280 4.10 15.48 4.38
CA THR A 280 4.40 15.40 2.94
C THR A 280 5.40 16.49 2.53
N LYS A 281 5.13 17.75 2.92
CA LYS A 281 5.96 18.90 2.51
C LYS A 281 7.29 19.00 3.26
N LEU A 282 7.31 18.64 4.53
CA LEU A 282 8.48 18.85 5.39
C LEU A 282 9.40 17.63 5.49
N VAL A 283 8.88 16.41 5.24
CA VAL A 283 9.63 15.17 5.43
C VAL A 283 9.69 14.36 4.15
N ASP A 284 8.55 14.00 3.56
CA ASP A 284 8.50 13.08 2.42
C ASP A 284 9.15 13.68 1.16
N GLU A 285 8.64 14.80 0.64
CA GLU A 285 9.18 15.44 -0.56
C GLU A 285 10.68 15.81 -0.42
N PRO A 286 11.14 16.38 0.72
CA PRO A 286 12.57 16.60 0.94
C PRO A 286 13.39 15.31 0.98
N SER A 287 12.87 14.22 1.55
CA SER A 287 13.57 12.92 1.60
C SER A 287 13.80 12.36 0.20
N VAL A 288 12.79 12.43 -0.67
CA VAL A 288 12.92 12.02 -2.08
C VAL A 288 13.92 12.90 -2.82
N LYS A 289 13.88 14.23 -2.61
CA LYS A 289 14.85 15.17 -3.20
C LYS A 289 16.28 14.87 -2.75
N PHE A 290 16.46 14.58 -1.45
CA PHE A 290 17.75 14.23 -0.88
C PHE A 290 18.30 12.91 -1.44
N ALA A 291 17.48 11.86 -1.49
CA ALA A 291 17.87 10.58 -2.07
C ALA A 291 18.26 10.70 -3.57
N ASN A 292 17.47 11.46 -4.34
CA ASN A 292 17.78 11.73 -5.75
C ASN A 292 19.06 12.56 -5.91
N TRP A 293 19.27 13.55 -5.04
CA TRP A 293 20.52 14.32 -5.01
C TRP A 293 21.74 13.42 -4.75
N LEU A 294 21.67 12.54 -3.73
CA LEU A 294 22.73 11.56 -3.45
C LEU A 294 23.01 10.66 -4.66
N TYR A 295 21.96 10.14 -5.30
CA TYR A 295 22.11 9.32 -6.51
C TYR A 295 22.79 10.10 -7.64
N LYS A 296 22.41 11.36 -7.88
CA LYS A 296 23.06 12.19 -8.90
C LYS A 296 24.55 12.43 -8.61
N CYS A 297 24.95 12.52 -7.34
CA CYS A 297 26.35 12.63 -6.96
C CYS A 297 27.18 11.37 -7.30
N THR A 298 26.57 10.21 -7.51
CA THR A 298 27.27 8.98 -7.90
C THR A 298 27.37 8.81 -9.42
N LEU A 299 26.59 9.56 -10.20
CA LEU A 299 26.62 9.51 -11.66
C LEU A 299 27.83 10.27 -12.21
N ARG A 300 28.41 9.76 -13.30
CA ARG A 300 29.44 10.50 -14.03
C ARG A 300 28.86 11.81 -14.55
N PRO A 301 29.60 12.94 -14.48
CA PRO A 301 29.18 14.16 -15.14
C PRO A 301 28.90 13.88 -16.61
N GLN A 302 27.68 14.19 -17.07
CA GLN A 302 27.38 14.11 -18.49
C GLN A 302 28.28 15.12 -19.19
N VAL A 303 29.20 14.63 -20.03
CA VAL A 303 29.93 15.49 -20.97
C VAL A 303 28.88 15.97 -21.96
N LEU A 304 28.42 17.22 -21.78
CA LEU A 304 27.57 17.86 -22.77
C LEU A 304 28.31 17.82 -24.11
N PRO A 305 27.68 17.32 -25.20
CA PRO A 305 28.31 17.40 -26.51
C PRO A 305 28.64 18.88 -26.78
N PRO A 306 29.80 19.19 -27.38
CA PRO A 306 30.17 20.56 -27.70
C PRO A 306 29.00 21.17 -28.49
N LYS A 307 28.48 22.31 -28.01
CA LYS A 307 27.49 23.09 -28.75
C LYS A 307 28.05 23.25 -30.16
N HIS A 308 27.38 22.67 -31.16
CA HIS A 308 27.73 22.88 -32.56
C HIS A 308 27.98 24.37 -32.77
N GLN A 309 29.25 24.76 -32.96
CA GLN A 309 29.55 26.07 -33.51
C GLN A 309 28.88 26.08 -34.87
N ARG A 310 27.86 26.95 -35.04
CA ARG A 310 27.29 27.23 -36.35
C ARG A 310 28.46 27.56 -37.26
N SER A 311 28.71 26.70 -38.24
CA SER A 311 29.58 27.03 -39.35
C SER A 311 28.95 28.24 -40.04
N TYR A 312 29.56 29.41 -39.88
CA TYR A 312 29.30 30.53 -40.76
C TYR A 312 29.83 30.13 -42.14
N SER A 313 28.93 29.84 -43.08
CA SER A 313 29.32 29.75 -44.48
C SER A 313 29.70 31.16 -44.93
N VAL A 314 31.00 31.43 -45.00
CA VAL A 314 31.47 32.56 -45.80
C VAL A 314 31.40 32.10 -47.26
N ARG A 315 30.73 32.95 -48.05
CA ARG A 315 30.50 32.90 -49.50
C ARG A 315 31.52 32.12 -50.31
#